data_AF-A0A7K4D6S8-F1
#
_entry.id   AF-A0A7K4D6S8-F1
#
_cell.length_a   1.000
_cell.length_b   1.000
_cell.length_c   1.000
_cell.angle_alpha   90.00
_cell.angle_beta   90.00
_cell.angle_gamma   90.00
#
_symmetry.space_group_name_H-M   'P 1'
#
loop_
_entity.id
_entity.type
_entity.pdbx_description
1 polymer ?
#
loop_
_entity_poly.entity_id
_entity_poly.type
_entity_poly.pdbx_seq_one_letter_code
_entity_poly.pdbx_strand_id
1 'polypeptide(L)'
;MNIQIYAWTAIFAIFLGATLVQGETTSEQSAISITNANFVAPSPEKENLNEEWVEISNLGDMDEDLTGWTLEDEQNHTYMFQGFTLKAGAGVKVHTGIGNDTSSDLYWNKNAPIWNNNGDVATLKDASENVVFSYPQEAKGA
;
A
#
# COMPACT_ATOMS: atom_id res chain seq x y z
N MET A 1 16.39 -55.55 2.17
CA MET A 1 15.04 -54.96 2.30
C MET A 1 15.03 -53.70 1.45
N ASN A 2 14.19 -53.75 0.41
CA ASN A 2 13.77 -52.78 -0.61
C ASN A 2 14.57 -51.49 -0.87
N ILE A 3 14.73 -51.26 -2.16
CA ILE A 3 15.59 -50.30 -2.84
C ILE A 3 14.70 -49.31 -3.63
N GLN A 4 15.28 -48.16 -3.99
CA GLN A 4 14.98 -47.27 -5.15
C GLN A 4 13.96 -46.12 -4.94
N ILE A 5 14.00 -44.92 -5.55
CA ILE A 5 14.86 -44.19 -6.53
C ILE A 5 14.38 -42.70 -6.55
N TYR A 6 15.35 -41.80 -6.74
CA TYR A 6 15.40 -40.40 -7.20
C TYR A 6 14.17 -39.66 -7.77
N ALA A 7 14.12 -38.33 -7.55
CA ALA A 7 14.06 -37.33 -8.64
C ALA A 7 14.31 -35.89 -8.12
N TRP A 8 15.58 -35.47 -8.09
CA TRP A 8 15.90 -34.09 -8.44
C TRP A 8 15.71 -33.98 -9.96
N THR A 9 14.71 -33.26 -10.42
CA THR A 9 14.66 -32.83 -11.82
C THR A 9 14.70 -31.31 -11.86
N ALA A 10 15.92 -30.78 -11.90
CA ALA A 10 16.16 -29.60 -12.70
C ALA A 10 15.91 -30.01 -14.15
N ILE A 11 14.87 -29.46 -14.77
CA ILE A 11 14.65 -29.62 -16.21
C ILE A 11 15.73 -28.80 -16.91
N PHE A 12 16.72 -29.50 -17.48
CA PHE A 12 17.63 -28.92 -18.47
C PHE A 12 16.89 -28.94 -19.82
N ALA A 13 16.22 -27.85 -20.18
CA ALA A 13 15.64 -27.70 -21.50
C ALA A 13 16.76 -27.43 -22.51
N ILE A 14 17.15 -28.43 -23.29
CA ILE A 14 17.93 -28.24 -24.51
C ILE A 14 16.97 -27.61 -25.53
N PHE A 15 16.99 -26.28 -25.65
CA PHE A 15 16.29 -25.58 -26.73
C PHE A 15 17.11 -25.69 -28.02
N LEU A 16 16.66 -26.55 -28.93
CA LEU A 16 17.01 -26.48 -30.34
C LEU A 16 16.07 -25.45 -31.00
N GLY A 17 16.55 -24.22 -31.20
CA GLY A 17 15.95 -23.26 -32.13
C GLY A 17 14.51 -22.81 -31.88
N ALA A 18 14.29 -22.04 -30.81
CA ALA A 18 13.32 -20.94 -30.78
C ALA A 18 13.73 -20.03 -29.62
N THR A 19 14.06 -18.78 -29.91
CA THR A 19 14.26 -17.76 -28.87
C THR A 19 12.90 -17.48 -28.23
N LEU A 20 12.57 -18.23 -27.18
CA LEU A 20 11.54 -17.82 -26.26
C LEU A 20 12.16 -16.76 -25.37
N VAL A 21 11.88 -15.49 -25.66
CA VAL A 21 11.94 -14.44 -24.64
C VAL A 21 10.85 -14.83 -23.65
N GLN A 22 11.21 -15.63 -22.64
CA GLN A 22 10.40 -15.71 -21.42
C GLN A 22 10.53 -14.33 -20.79
N GLY A 23 9.52 -13.48 -21.04
CA GLY A 23 9.30 -12.32 -20.20
C GLY A 23 9.16 -12.85 -18.79
N GLU A 24 10.19 -12.60 -17.98
CA GLU A 24 10.10 -12.75 -16.54
C GLU A 24 9.05 -11.72 -16.13
N THR A 25 7.82 -12.16 -15.91
CA THR A 25 6.83 -11.34 -15.20
C THR A 25 7.27 -11.30 -13.75
N THR A 26 8.31 -10.51 -13.47
CA THR A 26 8.52 -9.95 -12.14
C THR A 26 7.21 -9.22 -11.83
N SER A 27 6.46 -9.67 -10.83
CA SER A 27 5.38 -8.84 -10.32
C SER A 27 6.08 -7.60 -9.79
N GLU A 28 6.04 -6.50 -10.53
CA GLU A 28 6.54 -5.22 -10.05
C GLU A 28 5.67 -4.85 -8.86
N GLN A 29 6.09 -5.26 -7.68
CA GLN A 29 5.52 -4.79 -6.44
C GLN A 29 5.73 -3.28 -6.47
N SER A 30 4.64 -2.53 -6.44
CA SER A 30 4.70 -1.07 -6.44
C SER A 30 5.66 -0.61 -5.35
N ALA A 31 6.49 0.39 -5.67
CA ALA A 31 7.36 1.01 -4.70
C ALA A 31 6.58 1.90 -3.70
N ILE A 32 5.27 2.09 -3.92
CA ILE A 32 4.38 2.80 -3.02
C ILE A 32 3.99 1.87 -1.86
N SER A 33 4.20 2.33 -0.63
CA SER A 33 3.92 1.57 0.58
C SER A 33 3.30 2.45 1.65
N ILE A 34 2.50 1.86 2.53
CA ILE A 34 2.12 2.49 3.79
C ILE A 34 3.25 2.21 4.79
N THR A 35 4.00 3.24 5.18
CA THR A 35 5.19 3.09 6.03
C THR A 35 4.90 3.28 7.51
N ASN A 36 3.83 4.01 7.83
CA ASN A 36 3.45 4.30 9.20
C ASN A 36 1.97 4.69 9.27
N ALA A 37 1.38 4.60 10.45
CA ALA A 37 0.03 5.10 10.70
C ALA A 37 -0.15 5.44 12.19
N ASN A 38 -1.04 6.38 12.46
CA ASN A 38 -1.64 6.56 13.76
C ASN A 38 -3.16 6.49 13.62
N PHE A 39 -3.78 5.45 14.18
CA PHE A 39 -5.23 5.25 14.14
C PHE A 39 -5.95 5.82 15.37
N VAL A 40 -5.22 6.51 16.26
CA VAL A 40 -5.77 7.00 17.52
C VAL A 40 -5.60 8.51 17.63
N ALA A 41 -6.74 9.22 17.63
CA ALA A 41 -6.77 10.64 17.98
C ALA A 41 -6.78 10.82 19.52
N PRO A 42 -6.04 11.79 20.08
CA PRO A 42 -6.14 12.16 21.49
C PRO A 42 -7.55 12.63 21.88
N SER A 43 -7.94 12.36 23.13
CA SER A 43 -9.22 12.84 23.66
C SER A 43 -9.18 14.36 23.93
N PRO A 44 -10.23 15.12 23.56
CA PRO A 44 -11.42 14.67 22.84
C PRO A 44 -11.15 14.45 21.35
N GLU A 45 -11.45 13.25 20.85
CA GLU A 45 -11.05 12.79 19.51
C GLU A 45 -11.52 13.72 18.38
N LYS A 46 -12.78 14.18 18.46
CA LYS A 46 -13.39 15.05 17.44
C LYS A 46 -12.65 16.37 17.23
N GLU A 47 -11.85 16.81 18.20
CA GLU A 47 -11.07 18.04 18.13
C GLU A 47 -9.64 17.77 17.64
N ASN A 48 -9.21 16.49 17.60
CA ASN A 48 -7.85 16.07 17.29
C ASN A 48 -7.78 15.05 16.14
N LEU A 49 -8.76 15.05 15.22
CA LEU A 49 -8.83 14.13 14.08
C LEU A 49 -7.65 14.25 13.10
N ASN A 50 -6.84 15.30 13.19
CA ASN A 50 -5.60 15.39 12.42
C ASN A 50 -4.47 14.53 13.01
N GLU A 51 -4.62 14.02 14.24
CA GLU A 51 -3.70 13.04 14.81
C GLU A 51 -4.03 11.61 14.35
N GLU A 52 -5.19 11.37 13.74
CA GLU A 52 -5.47 10.17 12.97
C GLU A 52 -4.95 10.32 11.54
N TRP A 53 -3.98 9.50 11.15
CA TRP A 53 -3.35 9.60 9.84
C TRP A 53 -2.70 8.29 9.37
N VAL A 54 -2.53 8.19 8.05
CA VAL A 54 -1.75 7.14 7.38
C VAL A 54 -0.64 7.81 6.56
N GLU A 55 0.60 7.34 6.71
CA GLU A 55 1.76 7.80 5.94
C GLU A 55 2.04 6.85 4.78
N ILE A 56 1.96 7.38 3.57
CA ILE A 56 2.23 6.68 2.32
C ILE A 56 3.55 7.22 1.78
N SER A 57 4.48 6.32 1.46
CA SER A 57 5.80 6.67 0.94
C SER A 57 6.04 6.03 -0.42
N ASN A 58 6.69 6.78 -1.30
CA ASN A 58 7.25 6.28 -2.53
C ASN A 58 8.71 5.89 -2.28
N LEU A 59 8.97 4.59 -2.19
CA LEU A 59 10.31 4.03 -1.94
C LEU A 59 11.11 3.83 -3.23
N GLY A 60 10.53 4.20 -4.37
CA GLY A 60 11.15 4.10 -5.69
C GLY A 60 11.98 5.33 -6.04
N ASP A 61 12.55 5.30 -7.24
CA ASP A 61 13.38 6.35 -7.83
C ASP A 61 12.64 7.22 -8.87
N MET A 62 11.36 6.94 -9.09
CA MET A 62 10.49 7.64 -10.04
C MET A 62 9.29 8.27 -9.32
N ASP A 63 8.84 9.44 -9.79
CA ASP A 63 7.60 10.05 -9.32
C ASP A 63 6.39 9.18 -9.68
N GLU A 64 5.43 9.07 -8.77
CA GLU A 64 4.19 8.30 -8.99
C GLU A 64 2.97 9.22 -8.97
N ASP A 65 2.10 9.10 -9.97
CA ASP A 65 0.81 9.78 -9.99
C ASP A 65 -0.24 8.92 -9.28
N LEU A 66 -0.67 9.37 -8.10
CA LEU A 66 -1.68 8.69 -7.30
C LEU A 66 -3.11 9.08 -7.70
N THR A 67 -3.32 9.85 -8.77
CA THR A 67 -4.67 10.25 -9.20
C THR A 67 -5.58 9.03 -9.39
N GLY A 68 -6.72 9.03 -8.70
CA GLY A 68 -7.70 7.94 -8.72
C GLY A 68 -7.39 6.77 -7.79
N TRP A 69 -6.23 6.75 -7.12
CA TRP A 69 -5.94 5.77 -6.07
C TRP A 69 -6.87 5.97 -4.87
N THR A 70 -7.03 4.93 -4.06
CA THR A 70 -7.85 4.98 -2.85
C THR A 70 -7.12 4.49 -1.61
N LEU A 71 -7.38 5.15 -0.48
CA LEU A 71 -7.03 4.68 0.87
C LEU A 71 -8.34 4.35 1.59
N GLU A 72 -8.43 3.13 2.12
CA GLU A 72 -9.65 2.60 2.74
C GLU A 72 -9.36 2.00 4.12
N ASP A 73 -10.34 2.12 5.03
CA ASP A 73 -10.40 1.36 6.28
C ASP A 73 -11.16 0.02 6.07
N GLU A 74 -11.24 -0.80 7.12
CA GLU A 74 -11.97 -2.08 7.07
C GLU A 74 -13.49 -1.93 6.86
N GLN A 75 -14.04 -0.73 7.11
CA GLN A 75 -15.46 -0.42 6.96
C GLN A 75 -15.80 0.23 5.60
N ASN A 76 -14.84 0.33 4.68
CA ASN A 76 -14.96 0.94 3.36
C ASN A 76 -15.22 2.47 3.39
N HIS A 77 -14.78 3.17 4.41
CA HIS A 77 -14.58 4.61 4.30
C HIS A 77 -13.43 4.85 3.33
N THR A 78 -13.70 5.57 2.23
CA THR A 78 -12.71 5.78 1.16
C THR A 78 -12.23 7.24 1.06
N TYR A 79 -10.91 7.42 1.06
CA TYR A 79 -10.23 8.62 0.61
C TYR A 79 -9.76 8.40 -0.82
N MET A 80 -10.06 9.33 -1.73
CA MET A 80 -9.64 9.25 -3.12
C MET A 80 -8.71 10.41 -3.46
N PHE A 81 -7.57 10.10 -4.05
CA PHE A 81 -6.61 11.09 -4.51
C PHE A 81 -7.12 11.76 -5.79
N GLN A 82 -7.48 13.05 -5.71
CA GLN A 82 -8.10 13.79 -6.82
C GLN A 82 -7.11 14.36 -7.86
N GLY A 83 -5.80 14.21 -7.62
CA GLY A 83 -4.74 14.86 -8.39
C GLY A 83 -3.48 15.07 -7.56
N PHE A 84 -2.72 14.01 -7.31
CA PHE A 84 -1.56 14.07 -6.43
C PHE A 84 -0.41 13.24 -6.97
N THR A 85 0.77 13.86 -7.10
CA THR A 85 2.00 13.16 -7.49
C THR A 85 2.91 13.02 -6.27
N LEU A 86 3.17 11.78 -5.87
CA LEU A 86 4.12 11.47 -4.81
C LEU A 86 5.52 11.34 -5.40
N LYS A 87 6.39 12.28 -5.04
CA LYS A 87 7.76 12.34 -5.55
C LYS A 87 8.58 11.12 -5.14
N ALA A 88 9.54 10.75 -5.98
CA ALA A 88 10.50 9.71 -5.66
C ALA A 88 11.15 9.94 -4.28
N GLY A 89 11.16 8.91 -3.43
CA GLY A 89 11.72 8.98 -2.07
C GLY A 89 10.93 9.84 -1.07
N ALA A 90 9.78 10.40 -1.44
CA ALA A 90 8.96 11.25 -0.57
C ALA A 90 7.85 10.46 0.14
N GLY A 91 7.33 11.06 1.20
CA GLY A 91 6.15 10.58 1.94
C GLY A 91 5.08 11.66 2.03
N VAL A 92 3.83 11.21 2.14
CA VAL A 92 2.65 12.04 2.38
C VAL A 92 1.79 11.42 3.47
N LYS A 93 1.27 12.25 4.37
CA LYS A 93 0.28 11.84 5.37
C LYS A 93 -1.11 12.19 4.90
N VAL A 94 -2.04 11.24 5.00
CA VAL A 94 -3.47 11.49 4.83
C VAL A 94 -4.08 11.54 6.22
N HIS A 95 -4.48 12.73 6.65
CA HIS A 95 -5.13 13.00 7.92
C HIS A 95 -6.65 12.84 7.81
N THR A 96 -7.29 12.30 8.85
CA THR A 96 -8.75 12.15 8.89
C THR A 96 -9.48 13.50 8.91
N GLY A 97 -8.97 14.46 9.70
CA GLY A 97 -9.64 15.73 9.94
C GLY A 97 -9.59 16.75 8.80
N ILE A 98 -9.77 18.03 9.16
CA ILE A 98 -9.85 19.17 8.23
C ILE A 98 -8.51 19.91 8.21
N GLY A 99 -8.08 20.29 7.02
CA GLY A 99 -6.87 21.10 6.80
C GLY A 99 -6.75 21.56 5.36
N ASN A 100 -5.59 22.11 5.02
CA ASN A 100 -5.27 22.51 3.65
C ASN A 100 -4.19 21.59 3.11
N ASP A 101 -4.45 20.98 1.96
CA ASP A 101 -3.53 20.06 1.33
C ASP A 101 -2.19 20.72 0.98
N THR A 102 -1.12 19.96 1.18
CA THR A 102 0.26 20.30 0.82
C THR A 102 0.92 19.10 0.12
N SER A 103 2.20 19.20 -0.18
CA SER A 103 2.97 18.07 -0.72
C SER A 103 3.22 16.94 0.29
N SER A 104 3.10 17.20 1.59
CA SER A 104 3.41 16.24 2.66
C SER A 104 2.20 15.88 3.53
N ASP A 105 1.13 16.65 3.45
CA ASP A 105 -0.04 16.51 4.32
C ASP A 105 -1.30 16.74 3.49
N LEU A 106 -2.19 15.75 3.47
CA LEU A 106 -3.48 15.75 2.81
C LEU A 106 -4.58 15.54 3.84
N TYR A 107 -5.78 16.07 3.56
CA TYR A 107 -6.87 16.05 4.53
C TYR A 107 -8.14 15.42 3.94
N TRP A 108 -8.65 14.40 4.61
CA TRP A 108 -9.88 13.71 4.24
C TRP A 108 -11.14 14.54 4.55
N ASN A 109 -10.98 15.64 5.30
CA ASN A 109 -12.03 16.59 5.63
C ASN A 109 -13.23 15.94 6.33
N LYS A 110 -12.97 14.97 7.20
CA LYS A 110 -13.98 14.34 8.05
C LYS A 110 -14.10 15.10 9.37
N ASN A 111 -15.27 14.93 9.99
CA ASN A 111 -15.64 15.51 11.28
C ASN A 111 -15.94 14.44 12.34
N ALA A 112 -15.58 13.19 12.05
CA ALA A 112 -15.66 12.04 12.94
C ALA A 112 -14.44 11.14 12.72
N PRO A 113 -14.03 10.35 13.73
CA PRO A 113 -13.01 9.32 13.58
C PRO A 113 -13.36 8.36 12.46
N ILE A 114 -12.33 7.90 11.76
CA ILE A 114 -12.47 6.90 10.69
C ILE A 114 -11.84 5.59 11.14
N TRP A 115 -10.66 5.67 11.75
CA TRP A 115 -9.90 4.49 12.11
C TRP A 115 -10.37 3.95 13.46
N ASN A 116 -10.35 2.63 13.59
CA ASN A 116 -10.65 1.99 14.86
C ASN A 116 -9.45 2.07 15.83
N ASN A 117 -9.66 2.72 16.97
CA ASN A 117 -8.65 2.89 18.03
C ASN A 117 -8.08 1.57 18.57
N ASN A 118 -8.78 0.45 18.41
CA ASN A 118 -8.32 -0.88 18.84
C ASN A 118 -7.46 -1.61 17.79
N GLY A 119 -7.18 -0.96 16.67
CA GLY A 119 -6.55 -1.55 15.50
C GLY A 119 -7.50 -1.51 14.33
N ASP A 120 -6.95 -1.19 13.16
CA ASP A 120 -7.62 -1.13 11.87
C ASP A 120 -6.64 -1.63 10.80
N VAL A 121 -7.13 -1.82 9.58
CA VAL A 121 -6.30 -2.11 8.41
C VAL A 121 -6.51 -1.01 7.38
N ALA A 122 -5.45 -0.24 7.15
CA ALA A 122 -5.39 0.70 6.04
C ALA A 122 -5.05 -0.06 4.75
N THR A 123 -5.91 0.03 3.75
CA THR A 123 -5.70 -0.58 2.42
C THR A 123 -5.54 0.49 1.37
N LEU A 124 -4.39 0.49 0.68
CA LEU A 124 -4.09 1.35 -0.45
C LEU A 124 -4.33 0.58 -1.75
N LYS A 125 -5.14 1.14 -2.64
CA LYS A 125 -5.43 0.59 -3.96
C LYS A 125 -5.03 1.56 -5.06
N ASP A 126 -4.59 1.01 -6.19
CA ASP A 126 -4.34 1.79 -7.40
C ASP A 126 -5.67 2.24 -8.06
N ALA A 127 -5.56 3.07 -9.10
CA ALA A 127 -6.71 3.57 -9.85
C ALA A 127 -7.50 2.48 -10.61
N SER A 128 -6.98 1.26 -10.71
CA SER A 128 -7.67 0.08 -11.26
C SER A 128 -8.25 -0.82 -10.17
N GLU A 129 -8.32 -0.33 -8.93
CA GLU A 129 -8.81 -1.03 -7.74
C GLU A 129 -7.96 -2.23 -7.28
N ASN A 130 -6.74 -2.38 -7.81
CA ASN A 130 -5.84 -3.44 -7.31
C ASN A 130 -5.25 -3.02 -5.97
N VAL A 131 -5.22 -3.94 -5.01
CA VAL A 131 -4.55 -3.71 -3.73
C VAL A 131 -3.05 -3.60 -3.96
N VAL A 132 -2.49 -2.44 -3.60
CA VAL A 132 -1.06 -2.16 -3.66
C VAL A 132 -0.40 -2.51 -2.32
N PHE A 133 -1.02 -2.09 -1.22
CA PHE A 133 -0.48 -2.30 0.11
C PHE A 133 -1.60 -2.35 1.17
N SER A 134 -1.38 -3.12 2.23
CA SER A 134 -2.21 -3.09 3.45
C SER A 134 -1.34 -2.96 4.69
N TYR A 135 -1.78 -2.16 5.67
CA TYR A 135 -1.06 -1.88 6.91
C TYR A 135 -1.98 -1.99 8.14
N PRO A 136 -1.52 -2.62 9.24
CA PRO A 136 -0.27 -3.34 9.35
C PRO A 136 -0.29 -4.58 8.45
N GLN A 137 0.89 -5.00 7.96
CA GLN A 137 0.97 -6.21 7.16
C GLN A 137 0.71 -7.42 8.08
N GLU A 138 -0.34 -8.17 7.79
CA GLU A 138 -0.57 -9.49 8.41
C GLU A 138 0.74 -10.28 8.32
N ALA A 139 1.31 -10.68 9.45
CA ALA A 139 2.50 -11.51 9.46
C ALA A 139 2.15 -12.82 8.75
N LYS A 140 2.66 -13.03 7.53
CA LYS A 140 2.61 -14.35 6.89
C LYS A 140 3.29 -15.32 7.86
N GLY A 141 2.48 -16.21 8.44
CA GLY A 141 2.91 -17.11 9.51
C GLY A 141 4.25 -17.76 9.22
N ALA A 142 5.14 -17.70 10.20
CA ALA A 142 6.41 -18.41 10.24
C ALA A 142 6.22 -19.94 10.21
#